data_AF-A0A1C6SD46-F1
#
_entry.id   AF-A0A1C6SD46-F1
#
_cell.length_a   1.000
_cell.length_b   1.000
_cell.length_c   1.000
_cell.angle_alpha   90.00
_cell.angle_beta   90.00
_cell.angle_gamma   90.00
#
_symmetry.space_group_name_H-M   'P 1'
#
loop_
_entity.id
_entity.type
_entity.pdbx_description
1 polymer ?
#
loop_
_entity_poly.entity_id
_entity_poly.type
_entity_poly.pdbx_seq_one_letter_code
_entity_poly.pdbx_strand_id
1 'polypeptide(L)'
;MSETTRNFFEALERHGHERLLKKTNGTIRFDLERDHEVDHWFVEIRSGVVRVSQQNRAADTVIRSDDAFFDRMVRGEAKPFPAWLRNDLTFKGQIRLVSLLERLFAPPPNARHPRIAARDRGRQG
;
A
#
# COMPACT_ATOMS: atom_id res chain seq x y z
N MET A 1 16.13 -2.45 -1.02
CA MET A 1 14.69 -2.78 -0.88
C MET A 1 14.40 -3.72 0.26
N SER A 2 13.39 -3.41 1.08
CA SER A 2 12.88 -4.31 2.14
C SER A 2 12.08 -5.49 1.57
N GLU A 3 12.19 -6.66 2.20
CA GLU A 3 11.36 -7.83 1.90
C GLU A 3 9.87 -7.56 2.20
N THR A 4 9.58 -6.70 3.17
CA THR A 4 8.20 -6.32 3.53
C THR A 4 7.53 -5.57 2.38
N THR A 5 8.23 -4.58 1.81
CA THR A 5 7.78 -3.83 0.64
C THR A 5 7.59 -4.74 -0.58
N ARG A 6 8.54 -5.64 -0.87
CA ARG A 6 8.39 -6.60 -1.99
C ARG A 6 7.15 -7.49 -1.80
N ASN A 7 7.00 -8.09 -0.62
CA ASN A 7 5.87 -8.97 -0.31
C ASN A 7 4.53 -8.25 -0.40
N PHE A 8 4.48 -6.97 -0.05
CA PHE A 8 3.28 -6.14 -0.24
C PHE A 8 2.89 -6.05 -1.71
N PHE A 9 3.83 -5.69 -2.59
CA PHE A 9 3.56 -5.53 -4.02
C PHE A 9 3.17 -6.85 -4.68
N GLU A 10 3.82 -7.94 -4.31
CA GLU A 10 3.44 -9.28 -4.79
C GLU A 10 2.05 -9.70 -4.29
N ALA A 11 1.73 -9.45 -3.01
CA ALA A 11 0.41 -9.74 -2.47
C ALA A 11 -0.67 -8.85 -3.12
N LEU A 12 -0.32 -7.62 -3.46
CA LEU A 12 -1.19 -6.68 -4.18
C LEU A 12 -1.49 -7.17 -5.59
N GLU A 13 -0.52 -7.73 -6.31
CA GLU A 13 -0.75 -8.34 -7.62
C GLU A 13 -1.65 -9.58 -7.51
N ARG A 14 -1.38 -10.46 -6.54
CA ARG A 14 -2.15 -11.71 -6.33
C ARG A 14 -3.59 -11.45 -5.88
N HIS A 15 -3.80 -10.56 -4.93
CA HIS A 15 -5.09 -10.38 -4.22
C HIS A 15 -5.75 -9.02 -4.46
N GLY A 16 -5.15 -8.14 -5.27
CA GLY A 16 -5.68 -6.80 -5.51
C GLY A 16 -7.10 -6.82 -6.09
N HIS A 17 -7.41 -7.80 -6.93
CA HIS A 17 -8.74 -7.97 -7.52
C HIS A 17 -9.86 -8.27 -6.51
N GLU A 18 -9.53 -8.87 -5.36
CA GLU A 18 -10.48 -9.12 -4.27
C GLU A 18 -10.75 -7.83 -3.46
N ARG A 19 -9.78 -6.93 -3.45
CA ARG A 19 -9.81 -5.68 -2.68
C ARG A 19 -10.38 -4.51 -3.46
N LEU A 20 -10.25 -4.51 -4.79
CA LEU A 20 -10.62 -3.37 -5.64
C LEU A 20 -12.00 -3.53 -6.27
N LEU A 21 -12.70 -2.39 -6.44
CA LEU A 21 -13.97 -2.41 -7.15
C LEU A 21 -13.72 -2.61 -8.65
N LYS A 22 -14.56 -3.37 -9.34
CA LYS A 22 -14.47 -3.58 -10.81
C LYS A 22 -14.44 -2.29 -11.63
N LYS A 23 -14.99 -1.19 -11.12
CA LYS A 23 -14.97 0.12 -11.79
C LYS A 23 -13.65 0.90 -11.63
N THR A 24 -12.72 0.37 -10.84
CA THR A 24 -11.45 1.02 -10.57
C THR A 24 -10.53 0.83 -11.77
N ASN A 25 -10.05 1.94 -12.32
CA ASN A 25 -9.07 1.98 -13.38
C ASN A 25 -8.05 3.09 -13.08
N GLY A 26 -6.81 2.87 -13.46
CA GLY A 26 -5.76 3.87 -13.37
C GLY A 26 -4.39 3.26 -13.09
N THR A 27 -3.39 4.13 -13.10
CA THR A 27 -1.99 3.79 -12.87
C THR A 27 -1.44 4.55 -11.68
N ILE A 28 -0.67 3.86 -10.85
CA ILE A 28 -0.04 4.42 -9.66
C ILE A 28 1.45 4.11 -9.74
N ARG A 29 2.30 5.11 -9.58
CA ARG A 29 3.73 4.90 -9.34
C ARG A 29 4.06 5.22 -7.89
N PHE A 30 4.71 4.29 -7.21
CA PHE A 30 5.33 4.50 -5.92
C PHE A 30 6.82 4.78 -6.15
N ASP A 31 7.27 5.92 -5.67
CA ASP A 31 8.67 6.34 -5.61
C ASP A 31 9.08 6.17 -4.13
N LEU A 32 9.80 5.09 -3.82
CA LEU A 32 10.24 4.79 -2.46
C LEU A 32 11.70 5.19 -2.29
N GLU A 33 11.94 6.24 -1.51
CA GLU A 33 13.28 6.80 -1.29
C GLU A 33 14.04 5.93 -0.28
N ARG A 34 15.28 5.58 -0.61
CA ARG A 34 16.21 4.86 0.26
C ARG A 34 17.62 5.40 0.07
N ASP A 35 18.17 6.02 1.10
CA ASP A 35 19.51 6.58 1.11
C ASP A 35 19.79 7.50 -0.10
N HIS A 36 20.39 6.96 -1.17
CA HIS A 36 20.75 7.68 -2.39
C HIS A 36 20.04 7.15 -3.65
N GLU A 37 19.07 6.25 -3.49
CA GLU A 37 18.34 5.59 -4.58
C GLU A 37 16.83 5.71 -4.39
N VAL A 38 16.09 5.53 -5.48
CA VAL A 38 14.62 5.50 -5.47
C VAL A 38 14.14 4.22 -6.13
N ASP A 39 13.46 3.38 -5.36
CA ASP A 39 12.79 2.17 -5.84
C ASP A 39 11.46 2.58 -6.50
N HIS A 40 11.32 2.37 -7.82
CA HIS A 40 10.11 2.72 -8.57
C HIS A 40 9.21 1.51 -8.81
N TRP A 41 8.03 1.52 -8.21
CA TRP A 41 7.00 0.51 -8.40
C TRP A 41 5.81 1.06 -9.17
N PHE A 42 5.47 0.43 -10.29
CA PHE A 42 4.35 0.78 -11.13
C PHE A 42 3.22 -0.24 -10.98
N VAL A 43 2.07 0.25 -10.57
CA VAL A 43 0.84 -0.51 -10.36
C VAL A 43 -0.19 -0.08 -11.38
N GLU A 44 -0.62 -1.01 -12.22
CA GLU A 44 -1.71 -0.81 -13.17
C GLU A 44 -2.97 -1.50 -12.66
N ILE A 45 -4.07 -0.76 -12.63
CA ILE A 45 -5.38 -1.27 -12.25
C ILE A 45 -6.29 -1.16 -13.47
N ARG A 46 -6.80 -2.30 -13.95
CA ARG A 46 -7.78 -2.37 -15.04
C ARG A 46 -8.93 -3.27 -14.66
N SER A 47 -10.12 -2.70 -14.58
CA SER A 47 -11.35 -3.39 -14.19
C SER A 47 -11.22 -4.15 -12.86
N GLY A 48 -10.46 -3.58 -11.92
CA GLY A 48 -10.12 -4.21 -10.63
C GLY A 48 -8.96 -5.23 -10.69
N VAL A 49 -8.52 -5.68 -11.87
CA VAL A 49 -7.31 -6.50 -12.01
C VAL A 49 -6.08 -5.63 -11.77
N VAL A 50 -5.17 -6.12 -10.94
CA VAL A 50 -3.94 -5.42 -10.58
C VAL A 50 -2.75 -6.10 -11.24
N ARG A 51 -1.87 -5.29 -11.83
CA ARG A 51 -0.54 -5.72 -12.32
C ARG A 51 0.52 -4.86 -11.68
N VAL A 52 1.64 -5.47 -11.30
CA VAL A 52 2.74 -4.76 -10.65
C VAL A 52 4.02 -4.97 -11.43
N SER A 53 4.82 -3.92 -11.57
CA SER A 53 6.12 -3.98 -12.22
C SER A 53 7.08 -2.95 -11.63
N GLN A 54 8.38 -3.17 -11.74
CA GLN A 54 9.38 -2.16 -11.37
C GLN A 54 9.71 -1.30 -12.60
N GLN A 55 9.09 -0.13 -12.70
CA GLN A 55 9.24 0.76 -13.85
C GLN A 55 9.16 2.24 -13.43
N ASN A 56 10.11 3.05 -13.90
CA ASN A 56 10.03 4.50 -13.80
C ASN A 56 9.29 5.07 -15.03
N ARG A 57 7.95 5.00 -14.99
CA ARG A 57 7.06 5.52 -16.04
C ARG A 57 6.13 6.59 -15.48
N ALA A 58 5.61 7.48 -16.32
CA ALA A 58 4.50 8.36 -15.93
C ALA A 58 3.26 7.55 -15.52
N ALA A 59 2.57 8.02 -14.48
CA ALA A 59 1.36 7.41 -13.93
C ALA A 59 0.32 8.49 -13.62
N ASP A 60 -0.96 8.09 -13.54
CA ASP A 60 -2.07 8.98 -13.18
C ASP A 60 -1.92 9.56 -11.77
N THR A 61 -1.30 8.78 -10.88
CA THR A 61 -0.92 9.18 -9.53
C THR A 61 0.50 8.74 -9.21
N VAL A 62 1.28 9.65 -8.61
CA VAL A 62 2.60 9.35 -8.04
C VAL A 62 2.53 9.51 -6.53
N ILE A 63 3.06 8.52 -5.82
CA ILE A 63 3.14 8.44 -4.37
C ILE A 63 4.61 8.44 -4.01
N ARG A 64 5.05 9.38 -3.18
CA ARG A 64 6.43 9.41 -2.67
C ARG A 64 6.46 9.24 -1.18
N SER A 65 7.34 8.36 -0.72
CA SER A 65 7.56 8.04 0.68
C SER A 65 8.99 7.61 0.87
N ASP A 66 9.54 7.85 2.06
CA ASP A 66 10.69 7.09 2.54
C ASP A 66 10.32 5.59 2.64
N ASP A 67 11.25 4.69 2.31
CA ASP A 67 11.03 3.25 2.32
C ASP A 67 10.75 2.70 3.72
N ALA A 68 11.45 3.18 4.75
CA ALA A 68 11.21 2.74 6.12
C ALA A 68 9.84 3.21 6.61
N PHE A 69 9.39 4.40 6.20
CA PHE A 69 8.04 4.86 6.44
C PHE A 69 6.99 4.00 5.72
N PHE A 70 7.23 3.64 4.46
CA PHE A 70 6.35 2.78 3.69
C PHE A 70 6.22 1.38 4.31
N ASP A 71 7.33 0.80 4.77
CA ASP A 71 7.35 -0.47 5.50
C ASP A 71 6.47 -0.44 6.76
N ARG A 72 6.51 0.66 7.52
CA ARG A 72 5.62 0.85 8.67
C ARG A 72 4.15 0.97 8.26
N MET A 73 3.85 1.57 7.12
CA MET A 73 2.48 1.58 6.59
C MET A 73 2.02 0.17 6.20
N VAL A 74 2.86 -0.62 5.54
CA VAL A 74 2.56 -2.03 5.20
C VAL A 74 2.29 -2.86 6.45
N ARG A 75 3.03 -2.63 7.54
CA ARG A 75 2.82 -3.28 8.85
C ARG A 75 1.59 -2.78 9.61
N GLY A 76 0.95 -1.71 9.14
CA GLY A 76 -0.19 -1.07 9.80
C GLY A 76 0.18 -0.20 11.00
N GLU A 77 1.47 0.08 11.20
CA GLU A 77 2.04 0.91 12.27
C GLU A 77 1.98 2.41 11.95
N ALA A 78 1.76 2.76 10.68
CA ALA A 78 1.53 4.11 10.20
C ALA A 78 0.26 4.16 9.35
N LYS A 79 -0.44 5.30 9.37
CA LYS A 79 -1.65 5.54 8.57
C LYS A 79 -1.35 6.52 7.43
N PRO A 80 -1.75 6.24 6.19
CA PRO A 80 -1.47 7.10 5.04
C PRO A 80 -2.00 8.53 5.18
N PHE A 81 -3.25 8.68 5.66
CA PHE A 81 -3.87 10.00 5.73
C PHE A 81 -3.19 10.96 6.73
N PRO A 82 -2.89 10.58 7.99
CA PRO A 82 -2.08 11.42 8.88
C PRO A 82 -0.68 11.70 8.36
N ALA A 83 -0.05 10.75 7.65
CA ALA A 83 1.28 10.93 7.07
C ALA A 83 1.29 12.03 6.00
N TRP A 84 0.27 12.02 5.15
CA TRP A 84 0.10 13.04 4.12
C TRP A 84 -0.10 14.44 4.68
N LEU A 85 -0.91 14.56 5.74
CA LEU A 85 -1.11 15.85 6.43
C LEU A 85 0.17 16.40 7.07
N ARG A 86 1.12 15.52 7.44
CA ARG A 86 2.43 15.89 7.99
C ARG A 86 3.51 16.07 6.93
N ASN A 87 3.18 15.85 5.66
CA ASN A 87 4.12 15.88 4.53
C ASN A 87 5.18 14.75 4.56
N ASP A 88 4.95 13.70 5.35
CA ASP A 88 5.77 12.47 5.38
C ASP A 88 5.50 11.55 4.17
N LEU A 89 4.37 11.78 3.51
CA LEU A 89 3.89 11.07 2.34
C LEU A 89 3.36 12.13 1.37
N THR A 90 3.78 12.10 0.10
CA THR A 90 3.26 13.05 -0.90
C THR A 90 2.49 12.36 -2.00
N PHE A 91 1.43 13.03 -2.45
CA PHE A 91 0.56 12.58 -3.53
C PHE A 91 0.54 13.62 -4.64
N LYS A 92 0.81 13.18 -5.87
CA LYS A 92 0.62 13.99 -7.06
C LYS A 92 -0.33 13.26 -8.01
N GLY A 93 -1.38 13.93 -8.47
CA GLY A 93 -2.33 13.37 -9.43
C GLY A 93 -3.73 13.13 -8.84
N GLN A 94 -4.36 12.01 -9.18
CA GLN A 94 -5.77 11.76 -8.87
C GLN A 94 -5.99 11.28 -7.43
N ILE A 95 -6.58 12.13 -6.59
CA ILE A 95 -6.81 11.86 -5.16
C ILE A 95 -7.75 10.67 -4.89
N ARG A 96 -8.61 10.29 -5.85
CA ARG A 96 -9.47 9.10 -5.71
C ARG A 96 -8.67 7.82 -5.47
N LEU A 97 -7.44 7.75 -5.98
CA LEU A 97 -6.54 6.61 -5.77
C LEU A 97 -5.89 6.62 -4.37
N VAL A 98 -5.95 7.72 -3.62
CA VAL A 98 -5.52 7.75 -2.20
C VAL A 98 -6.49 6.97 -1.32
N SER A 99 -7.80 7.08 -1.57
CA SER A 99 -8.82 6.28 -0.87
C SER A 99 -8.66 4.76 -1.09
N LEU A 100 -8.01 4.39 -2.19
CA LEU A 100 -7.68 3.01 -2.51
C LEU A 100 -6.52 2.50 -1.64
N LEU A 101 -5.54 3.34 -1.32
CA LEU A 101 -4.43 2.98 -0.42
C LEU A 101 -4.92 2.62 0.97
N GLU A 102 -5.87 3.36 1.53
CA GLU A 102 -6.48 3.03 2.82
C GLU A 102 -7.06 1.60 2.82
N ARG A 103 -7.60 1.13 1.68
CA ARG A 103 -8.10 -0.25 1.52
C ARG A 103 -6.99 -1.28 1.27
N LEU A 104 -5.88 -0.88 0.65
CA LEU A 104 -4.74 -1.75 0.39
C LEU A 104 -3.92 -2.00 1.67
N PHE A 105 -3.73 -0.98 2.50
CA PHE A 105 -3.07 -1.07 3.80
C PHE A 105 -3.99 -1.56 4.92
N ALA A 106 -5.31 -1.62 4.69
CA ALA A 106 -6.22 -2.24 5.63
C ALA A 106 -5.94 -3.75 5.75
N PRO A 107 -5.99 -4.29 6.98
CA PRO A 107 -5.93 -5.74 7.19
C PRO A 107 -6.96 -6.44 6.29
N PRO A 108 -6.64 -7.61 5.70
CA PRO A 108 -7.63 -8.43 5.00
C PRO A 108 -8.92 -8.58 5.83
N PRO A 109 -10.12 -8.67 5.23
CA PRO A 109 -11.38 -8.87 5.96
C PRO A 109 -11.38 -10.09 6.91
N ASN A 110 -10.50 -11.04 6.63
CA ASN A 110 -10.25 -12.30 7.34
C ASN A 110 -8.98 -12.28 8.21
N ALA A 111 -8.25 -11.16 8.29
CA ALA A 111 -7.22 -10.98 9.29
C ALA A 111 -7.90 -10.83 10.64
N ARG A 112 -7.76 -11.86 11.50
CA ARG A 112 -8.25 -11.83 12.88
C ARG A 112 -7.82 -10.52 13.51
N HIS A 113 -8.80 -9.73 13.96
CA HIS A 113 -8.54 -8.47 14.65
C HIS A 113 -7.54 -8.73 15.79
N PRO A 114 -6.45 -7.96 15.93
CA PRO A 114 -5.46 -8.18 17.00
C PRO A 114 -6.08 -8.09 18.41
N ARG A 115 -7.24 -7.42 18.55
CA ARG A 115 -8.05 -7.42 19.78
C ARG A 115 -8.69 -8.77 20.14
N ILE A 116 -8.89 -9.67 19.17
CA ILE A 116 -9.36 -11.03 19.39
C ILE A 116 -8.18 -11.93 19.79
N ALA A 117 -7.02 -11.81 19.13
CA ALA A 117 -5.82 -12.58 19.46
C ALA A 117 -5.29 -12.31 20.89
N ALA A 118 -5.41 -11.07 21.38
CA ALA A 118 -5.07 -10.73 22.76
C ALA A 118 -6.05 -11.30 23.80
N ARG A 119 -7.32 -11.55 23.42
CA ARG A 119 -8.34 -12.13 24.30
C ARG A 119 -8.20 -13.65 24.46
N ASP A 120 -7.69 -14.34 23.44
CA ASP A 120 -7.47 -15.79 23.51
C ASP A 120 -6.25 -16.17 24.39
N ARG A 121 -5.23 -15.30 24.48
CA ARG A 121 -4.08 -15.50 25.40
C ARG A 121 -4.42 -15.32 26.88
N GLY A 122 -5.54 -14.66 27.21
CA GLY A 122 -5.96 -14.44 28.60
C GLY A 122 -6.86 -15.53 29.18
N ARG A 123 -7.20 -16.58 28.40
CA ARG A 123 -8.07 -17.69 28.84
C ARG A 123 -7.32 -19.02 29.07
N GLN A 124 -6.00 -19.02 28.95
CA GLN A 124 -5.14 -20.18 29.24
C GLN A 124 -4.21 -19.96 30.45
N GLY A 125 -4.51 -18.97 31.30
CA GLY A 125 -3.83 -18.73 32.57
C GLY A 125 -4.69 -19.17 33.74
#